data_AF-A0A1F7WP14-F1
#
_entry.id   AF-A0A1F7WP14-F1
#
_cell.length_a   1.000
_cell.length_b   1.000
_cell.length_c   1.000
_cell.angle_alpha   90.00
_cell.angle_beta   90.00
_cell.angle_gamma   90.00
#
_symmetry.space_group_name_H-M   'P 1'
#
loop_
_entity.id
_entity.type
_entity.pdbx_description
1 polymer ?
#
loop_
_entity_poly.entity_id
_entity_poly.type
_entity_poly.pdbx_seq_one_letter_code
_entity_poly.pdbx_strand_id
1 'polypeptide(L)'
;MKYYELTKEEKSILDDFEKGDLVPVPDLKKAKKLYEKIAKNTLNKTKNINIRLSERVVSRLKAKAAEEGIPYQTLASSILHKYANQ
;
A
#
# COMPACT_ATOMS: atom_id res chain seq x y z
N MET A 1 -20.38 3.19 -3.18
CA MET A 1 -19.18 4.06 -3.24
C MET A 1 -18.76 4.35 -1.80
N LYS A 2 -17.50 4.06 -1.43
CA LYS A 2 -16.96 4.41 -0.12
C LYS A 2 -16.74 5.93 -0.15
N TYR A 3 -17.58 6.71 0.53
CA TYR A 3 -17.40 8.16 0.63
C TYR A 3 -16.23 8.39 1.60
N TYR A 4 -15.13 8.93 1.10
CA TYR A 4 -14.03 9.41 1.93
C TYR A 4 -14.38 10.84 2.35
N GLU A 5 -14.58 11.06 3.65
CA GLU A 5 -14.66 12.41 4.20
C GLU A 5 -13.25 12.99 4.17
N LEU A 6 -13.01 13.95 3.27
CA LEU A 6 -11.75 14.67 3.21
C LEU A 6 -11.57 15.46 4.50
N THR A 7 -10.39 15.33 5.10
CA THR A 7 -9.99 16.18 6.21
C THR A 7 -9.88 17.64 5.75
N LYS A 8 -9.89 18.59 6.70
CA LYS A 8 -9.78 20.02 6.38
C LYS A 8 -8.52 20.35 5.56
N GLU A 9 -7.42 19.65 5.82
CA GLU A 9 -6.16 19.79 5.08
C GLU A 9 -6.29 19.27 3.65
N GLU A 10 -6.84 18.07 3.46
CA GLU A 10 -7.02 17.49 2.12
C GLU A 10 -7.97 18.30 1.25
N LYS A 11 -9.02 18.87 1.85
CA LYS A 11 -9.94 19.77 1.15
C LYS A 11 -9.26 21.07 0.72
N SER A 12 -8.42 21.66 1.58
CA SER A 12 -7.65 22.85 1.22
C SER A 12 -6.69 22.59 0.06
N ILE A 13 -6.00 21.43 0.07
CA ILE A 13 -5.09 21.04 -1.02
C ILE A 13 -5.85 20.89 -2.34
N LEU A 14 -7.06 20.30 -2.28
CA LEU A 14 -7.91 20.15 -3.46
C LEU A 14 -8.37 21.51 -4.00
N ASP A 15 -8.83 22.39 -3.13
CA ASP A 15 -9.26 23.75 -3.51
C ASP A 15 -8.11 24.55 -4.14
N ASP A 16 -6.90 24.44 -3.61
CA ASP A 16 -5.70 25.12 -4.14
C ASP A 16 -5.25 24.53 -5.49
N PHE A 17 -5.44 23.22 -5.67
CA PHE A 17 -5.22 22.54 -6.96
C PHE A 17 -6.24 22.98 -8.01
N GLU A 18 -7.53 23.03 -7.65
CA GLU A 18 -8.62 23.45 -8.56
C GLU A 18 -8.51 24.92 -8.97
N LYS A 19 -8.03 25.79 -8.07
CA LYS A 19 -7.76 27.20 -8.38
C LYS A 19 -6.52 27.43 -9.24
N GLY A 20 -5.64 26.43 -9.36
CA GLY A 20 -4.41 26.53 -10.16
C GLY A 20 -3.32 27.37 -9.49
N ASP A 21 -3.41 27.61 -8.19
CA ASP A 21 -2.47 28.46 -7.42
C ASP A 21 -1.14 27.76 -7.08
N LEU A 22 -1.01 26.48 -7.47
CA LEU A 22 0.18 25.67 -7.20
C LEU A 22 1.35 26.04 -8.12
N VAL A 23 2.37 26.64 -7.51
CA VAL A 23 3.65 26.95 -8.18
C VAL A 23 4.58 25.73 -8.16
N PRO A 24 5.25 25.42 -9.28
CA PRO A 24 6.23 24.34 -9.32
C PRO A 24 7.44 24.64 -8.44
N VAL A 25 7.90 23.64 -7.70
CA VAL A 25 9.11 23.74 -6.88
C VAL A 25 10.36 23.99 -7.75
N PRO A 26 11.37 24.71 -7.23
CA PRO A 26 12.66 24.85 -7.89
C PRO A 26 13.28 23.47 -8.19
N ASP A 27 13.83 23.29 -9.39
CA ASP A 27 14.39 22.00 -9.85
C ASP A 27 13.43 20.80 -9.77
N LEU A 28 12.25 20.95 -10.39
CA LEU A 28 11.22 19.91 -10.56
C LEU A 28 11.78 18.51 -10.88
N LYS A 29 12.77 18.39 -11.76
CA LYS A 29 13.40 17.10 -12.12
C LYS A 29 14.10 16.41 -10.93
N LYS A 30 14.78 17.19 -10.09
CA LYS A 30 15.52 16.69 -8.92
C LYS A 30 14.55 16.34 -7.79
N ALA A 31 13.57 17.21 -7.55
CA ALA A 31 12.50 16.97 -6.58
C ALA A 31 11.71 15.70 -6.93
N LYS A 32 11.30 15.55 -8.20
CA LYS A 32 10.58 14.35 -8.67
C LYS A 32 11.37 13.06 -8.44
N LYS A 33 12.65 13.03 -8.81
CA LYS A 33 13.52 11.86 -8.55
C LYS A 33 13.66 11.56 -7.06
N LEU A 34 13.76 12.58 -6.22
CA LEU A 34 13.84 12.41 -4.77
C LEU A 34 12.55 11.80 -4.22
N TYR A 35 11.40 12.37 -4.57
CA TYR A 35 10.10 11.86 -4.12
C TYR A 35 9.80 10.46 -4.65
N GLU A 36 10.14 10.15 -5.91
CA GLU A 36 10.06 8.79 -6.44
C GLU A 36 10.90 7.79 -5.63
N LYS A 37 12.13 8.19 -5.25
CA LYS A 37 13.00 7.36 -4.42
C LYS A 37 12.42 7.18 -3.01
N ILE A 38 11.89 8.23 -2.40
CA ILE A 38 11.24 8.17 -1.08
C ILE A 38 10.01 7.25 -1.14
N ALA A 39 9.13 7.44 -2.12
CA ALA A 39 7.94 6.61 -2.30
C ALA A 39 8.30 5.13 -2.46
N LYS A 40 9.28 4.81 -3.33
CA LYS A 40 9.79 3.44 -3.48
C LYS A 40 10.32 2.86 -2.17
N ASN A 41 11.10 3.63 -1.42
CA ASN A 41 11.71 3.17 -0.17
C ASN A 41 10.68 2.96 0.96
N THR A 42 9.64 3.80 1.03
CA THR A 42 8.58 3.68 2.04
C THR A 42 7.65 2.51 1.73
N LEU A 43 7.27 2.33 0.46
CA LEU A 43 6.38 1.25 0.04
C LEU A 43 7.05 -0.13 0.10
N ASN A 44 8.35 -0.21 -0.15
CA ASN A 44 9.09 -1.48 -0.18
C ASN A 44 9.64 -1.92 1.19
N LYS A 45 9.32 -1.21 2.28
CA LYS A 45 9.86 -1.55 3.61
C LYS A 45 9.16 -2.81 4.15
N THR A 46 9.68 -3.98 3.80
CA THR A 46 9.19 -5.28 4.28
C THR A 46 9.64 -5.51 5.72
N LYS A 47 8.71 -5.78 6.63
CA LYS A 47 9.01 -6.22 8.00
C LYS A 47 8.60 -7.68 8.18
N ASN A 48 9.53 -8.49 8.70
CA ASN A 48 9.24 -9.88 9.02
C ASN A 48 8.33 -9.96 10.25
N ILE A 49 7.29 -10.79 10.17
CA ILE A 49 6.38 -11.08 11.28
C ILE A 49 6.33 -12.60 11.51
N ASN A 50 6.39 -13.03 12.76
CA ASN A 50 6.19 -14.43 13.14
C ASN A 50 4.76 -14.60 13.66
N ILE A 51 3.97 -15.44 13.00
CA ILE A 51 2.59 -15.73 13.38
C ILE A 51 2.48 -17.22 13.72
N ARG A 52 1.87 -17.54 14.86
CA ARG A 52 1.51 -18.92 15.22
C ARG A 52 0.12 -19.23 14.65
N LEU A 53 0.04 -20.28 13.83
CA LEU A 53 -1.21 -20.80 13.27
C LEU A 53 -1.40 -22.24 13.70
N SER A 54 -2.66 -22.69 13.80
CA SER A 54 -2.95 -24.10 14.01
C SER A 54 -2.59 -24.92 12.76
N GLU A 55 -2.20 -26.17 12.96
CA GLU A 55 -1.80 -27.07 11.87
C GLU A 55 -2.90 -27.23 10.82
N ARG A 56 -4.15 -27.34 11.26
CA ARG A 56 -5.32 -27.40 10.37
C ARG A 56 -5.41 -26.19 9.44
N VAL A 57 -5.11 -24.98 9.93
CA VAL A 57 -5.15 -23.76 9.12
C VAL A 57 -4.00 -23.74 8.12
N VAL A 58 -2.79 -24.12 8.54
CA VAL A 58 -1.62 -24.19 7.66
C VAL A 58 -1.86 -25.17 6.51
N SER A 59 -2.40 -26.35 6.79
CA SER A 59 -2.70 -27.35 5.76
C SER A 59 -3.75 -26.86 4.76
N ARG A 60 -4.81 -26.19 5.22
CA ARG A 60 -5.83 -25.61 4.33
C ARG A 60 -5.27 -24.46 3.49
N LEU A 61 -4.39 -23.64 4.05
CA LEU A 61 -3.74 -22.56 3.33
C LEU A 61 -2.85 -23.11 2.21
N LYS A 62 -2.07 -24.15 2.50
CA LYS A 62 -1.24 -24.85 1.49
C LYS A 62 -2.09 -25.45 0.37
N ALA A 63 -3.22 -26.08 0.70
CA ALA A 63 -4.13 -26.63 -0.30
C ALA A 63 -4.66 -25.54 -1.24
N LYS A 64 -5.17 -24.43 -0.70
CA LYS A 64 -5.64 -23.28 -1.51
C LYS A 64 -4.54 -22.65 -2.36
N ALA A 65 -3.34 -22.51 -1.80
CA ALA A 65 -2.22 -21.96 -2.54
C ALA A 65 -1.82 -22.86 -3.71
N ALA A 66 -1.88 -24.19 -3.52
CA ALA A 66 -1.64 -25.16 -4.58
C ALA A 66 -2.72 -25.12 -5.67
N GLU A 67 -4.00 -24.95 -5.31
CA GLU A 67 -5.10 -24.74 -6.26
C GLU A 67 -4.88 -23.48 -7.11
N GLU A 68 -4.38 -22.40 -6.50
CA GLU A 68 -4.06 -21.14 -7.19
C GLU A 68 -2.68 -21.15 -7.90
N GLY A 69 -1.90 -22.22 -7.75
CA GLY A 69 -0.56 -22.33 -8.35
C GLY A 69 0.49 -21.38 -7.77
N ILE A 70 0.30 -20.89 -6.53
CA ILE A 70 1.20 -19.95 -5.86
C ILE A 70 1.77 -20.52 -4.56
N PRO A 71 2.91 -20.01 -4.06
CA PRO A 71 3.41 -20.38 -2.74
C PRO A 71 2.45 -19.97 -1.62
N TYR A 72 2.30 -20.80 -0.58
CA TYR A 72 1.39 -20.51 0.53
C TYR A 72 1.77 -19.24 1.31
N GLN A 73 3.05 -18.87 1.35
CA GLN A 73 3.53 -17.62 1.93
C GLN A 73 3.04 -16.40 1.13
N THR A 74 3.05 -16.51 -0.20
CA THR A 74 2.55 -15.46 -1.10
C THR A 74 1.04 -15.27 -0.93
N LEU A 75 0.28 -16.37 -0.84
CA LEU A 75 -1.15 -16.31 -0.54
C LEU A 75 -1.39 -15.66 0.84
N ALA A 76 -0.65 -16.05 1.87
CA ALA A 76 -0.76 -15.47 3.20
C ALA A 76 -0.48 -13.96 3.19
N SER A 77 0.59 -13.54 2.52
CA SER A 77 0.96 -12.14 2.37
C SER A 77 -0.11 -11.35 1.63
N SER A 78 -0.65 -11.88 0.52
CA SER A 78 -1.74 -11.27 -0.24
C SER A 78 -3.00 -11.06 0.62
N ILE A 79 -3.39 -12.05 1.41
CA ILE A 79 -4.53 -11.95 2.32
C ILE A 79 -4.29 -10.87 3.39
N LEU A 80 -3.11 -10.85 4.00
CA LEU A 80 -2.75 -9.85 5.02
C LEU A 80 -2.77 -8.43 4.43
N HIS A 81 -2.19 -8.23 3.24
CA HIS A 81 -2.22 -6.95 2.54
C HIS A 81 -3.65 -6.52 2.20
N LYS A 82 -4.46 -7.45 1.68
CA LYS A 82 -5.88 -7.18 1.36
C LYS A 82 -6.66 -6.77 2.61
N TYR A 83 -6.44 -7.45 3.73
CA TYR A 83 -7.17 -7.17 4.97
C TYR A 83 -6.71 -5.86 5.65
N ALA A 84 -5.41 -5.56 5.62
CA ALA A 84 -4.87 -4.36 6.24
C ALA A 84 -5.15 -3.07 5.45
N ASN A 85 -5.29 -3.16 4.11
CA ASN A 85 -5.48 -2.01 3.22
C ASN A 85 -6.92 -1.87 2.67
N GLN A 86 -7.89 -2.66 3.16
CA GLN A 86 -9.31 -2.56 2.75
C GLN A 86 -10.13 -1.56 3.56
#